data_AF-A0A1L7NMQ9-F1
#
_entry.id   AF-A0A1L7NMQ9-F1
#
_cell.length_a   1.000
_cell.length_b   1.000
_cell.length_c   1.000
_cell.angle_alpha   90.00
_cell.angle_beta   90.00
_cell.angle_gamma   90.00
#
_symmetry.space_group_name_H-M   'P 1'
#
loop_
_entity.id
_entity.type
_entity.pdbx_description
1 polymer ?
#
loop_
_entity_poly.entity_id
_entity_poly.type
_entity_poly.pdbx_seq_one_letter_code
_entity_poly.pdbx_strand_id
1 'polypeptide(L)'
;MAYTLTPEQISSITMPELAFSTERLLPAWEDIPEDFKRGNIYTELASAIFYGTPMPPSTIELNEGVEGEALSKCVRAHLQSYGPKHEHKIAGVGYMISCACTLTPATEADEA
;
A
#
# COMPACT_ATOMS: atom_id res chain seq x y z
N MET A 1 -12.50 -13.12 -5.22
CA MET A 1 -13.51 -12.24 -4.59
C MET A 1 -13.00 -10.82 -4.71
N ALA A 2 -13.84 -9.79 -4.87
CA ALA A 2 -13.32 -8.43 -4.90
C ALA A 2 -12.74 -8.10 -3.51
N TYR A 3 -11.41 -8.03 -3.42
CA TYR A 3 -10.73 -7.62 -2.19
C TYR A 3 -11.22 -6.23 -1.80
N THR A 4 -11.67 -6.08 -0.55
CA THR A 4 -12.17 -4.81 -0.02
C THR A 4 -11.44 -4.52 1.28
N LEU A 5 -10.73 -3.40 1.34
CA LEU A 5 -10.07 -2.91 2.53
C LEU A 5 -10.88 -1.73 3.09
N THR A 6 -11.39 -1.88 4.31
CA THR A 6 -12.14 -0.82 5.00
C THR A 6 -11.24 0.05 5.86
N PRO A 7 -11.59 1.33 6.09
CA PRO A 7 -10.83 2.20 7.00
C PRO A 7 -10.74 1.65 8.44
N GLU A 8 -11.79 0.95 8.89
CA GLU A 8 -11.80 0.28 10.20
C GLU A 8 -10.75 -0.83 10.29
N GLN A 9 -10.55 -1.60 9.21
CA GLN A 9 -9.50 -2.62 9.17
C GLN A 9 -8.10 -2.01 9.19
N ILE A 10 -7.88 -0.92 8.47
CA ILE A 10 -6.61 -0.18 8.47
C ILE A 10 -6.30 0.31 9.89
N SER A 11 -7.29 0.88 10.57
CA SER A 11 -7.17 1.36 11.94
C SER A 11 -7.09 0.25 13.00
N SER A 12 -7.45 -1.00 12.63
CA SER A 12 -7.39 -2.15 13.54
C SER A 12 -5.98 -2.71 13.76
N ILE A 13 -4.97 -2.20 13.04
CA ILE A 13 -3.59 -2.68 13.16
C ILE A 13 -3.05 -2.36 14.56
N THR A 14 -2.71 -3.42 15.28
CA THR A 14 -2.22 -3.33 16.65
C THR A 14 -0.73 -3.02 16.70
N MET A 15 -0.24 -2.51 17.84
CA MET A 15 1.19 -2.26 18.04
C MET A 15 2.05 -3.55 17.88
N PRO A 16 1.62 -4.73 18.36
CA PRO A 16 2.34 -5.97 18.10
C PRO A 16 2.43 -6.32 16.61
N GLU A 17 1.35 -6.16 15.84
CA GLU A 17 1.38 -6.38 14.38
C GLU A 17 2.32 -5.41 13.67
N LEU A 18 2.41 -4.16 14.14
CA LEU A 18 3.38 -3.20 13.61
C LEU A 18 4.82 -3.60 13.93
N ALA A 19 5.08 -4.17 15.11
CA ALA A 19 6.42 -4.54 15.57
C ALA A 19 6.90 -5.89 15.02
N PHE A 20 6.00 -6.85 14.85
CA PHE A 20 6.30 -8.22 14.42
C PHE A 20 5.87 -8.52 13.00
N SER A 21 5.34 -7.52 12.28
CA SER A 21 4.69 -7.63 10.97
C SER A 21 3.38 -8.42 10.96
N THR A 22 2.59 -8.28 9.90
CA THR A 22 1.35 -9.03 9.69
C THR A 22 1.07 -9.24 8.20
N GLU A 23 0.38 -10.33 7.88
CA GLU A 23 -0.09 -10.63 6.51
C GLU A 23 -1.63 -10.64 6.44
N ARG A 24 -2.31 -10.30 7.55
CA ARG A 24 -3.75 -10.50 7.73
C ARG A 24 -4.61 -9.74 6.70
N LEU A 25 -4.18 -8.55 6.30
CA LEU A 25 -4.93 -7.72 5.34
C LEU A 25 -4.35 -7.81 3.93
N LEU A 26 -3.32 -8.62 3.68
CA LEU A 26 -2.79 -8.77 2.32
C LEU A 26 -3.79 -9.55 1.45
N PRO A 27 -4.11 -9.04 0.24
CA PRO A 27 -4.91 -9.79 -0.72
C PRO A 27 -4.17 -11.07 -1.16
N ALA A 28 -4.92 -12.12 -1.48
CA ALA A 28 -4.36 -13.29 -2.13
C ALA A 28 -3.82 -12.93 -3.53
N TRP A 29 -2.77 -13.61 -3.99
CA TRP A 29 -2.13 -13.31 -5.29
C TRP A 29 -3.14 -13.33 -6.45
N GLU A 30 -4.11 -14.23 -6.42
CA GLU A 30 -5.13 -14.38 -7.46
C GLU A 30 -6.11 -13.19 -7.50
N ASP A 31 -6.38 -12.55 -6.35
CA ASP A 31 -7.29 -11.41 -6.25
C ASP A 31 -6.61 -10.06 -6.60
N ILE A 32 -5.29 -10.04 -6.73
CA ILE A 32 -4.55 -8.84 -7.12
C ILE A 32 -4.71 -8.60 -8.63
N PRO A 33 -5.15 -7.40 -9.06
CA PRO A 33 -5.26 -7.08 -10.48
C PRO A 33 -3.90 -7.14 -11.19
N GLU A 34 -3.90 -7.48 -12.49
CA GLU A 34 -2.64 -7.67 -13.24
C GLU A 34 -1.77 -6.41 -13.30
N ASP A 35 -2.36 -5.21 -13.29
CA ASP A 35 -1.61 -3.95 -13.27
C ASP A 35 -0.72 -3.82 -12.03
N PHE A 36 -1.16 -4.31 -10.87
CA PHE A 36 -0.34 -4.32 -9.65
C PHE A 36 0.72 -5.43 -9.67
N LYS A 37 0.49 -6.51 -10.43
CA LYS A 37 1.49 -7.58 -10.61
C LYS A 37 2.62 -7.13 -11.54
N ARG A 38 2.29 -6.34 -12.56
CA ARG A 38 3.26 -5.79 -13.53
C ARG A 38 4.04 -4.61 -12.96
N GLY A 39 3.40 -3.82 -12.11
CA GLY A 39 3.96 -2.61 -11.52
C GLY A 39 3.20 -1.37 -11.98
N ASN A 40 2.86 -0.53 -11.01
CA ASN A 40 2.20 0.76 -11.14
C ASN A 40 2.66 1.73 -10.04
N ILE A 41 2.14 2.96 -10.07
CA ILE A 41 2.51 4.00 -9.09
C ILE A 41 2.31 3.59 -7.63
N TYR A 42 1.30 2.77 -7.33
CA TYR A 42 1.05 2.28 -5.97
C TYR A 42 2.10 1.27 -5.54
N THR A 43 2.50 0.38 -6.44
CA THR A 43 3.59 -0.58 -6.18
C THR A 43 4.96 0.10 -6.13
N GLU A 44 5.16 1.19 -6.88
CA GLU A 44 6.35 2.01 -6.78
C GLU A 44 6.42 2.71 -5.43
N LEU A 45 5.30 3.26 -4.95
CA LEU A 45 5.20 3.82 -3.60
C LEU A 45 5.48 2.74 -2.54
N ALA A 46 4.86 1.56 -2.66
CA ALA A 46 5.11 0.45 -1.75
C ALA A 46 6.59 0.02 -1.75
N SER A 47 7.21 -0.06 -2.92
CA SER A 47 8.63 -0.35 -3.07
C SER A 47 9.50 0.74 -2.45
N ALA A 48 9.15 2.02 -2.64
CA ALA A 48 9.88 3.14 -2.08
C ALA A 48 9.86 3.12 -0.55
N ILE A 49 8.70 2.80 0.04
CA ILE A 49 8.57 2.63 1.50
C ILE A 49 9.40 1.43 1.98
N PHE A 50 9.41 0.32 1.22
CA PHE A 50 10.16 -0.89 1.57
C PHE A 50 11.68 -0.68 1.53
N TYR A 51 12.19 -0.10 0.45
CA TYR A 51 13.62 0.15 0.26
C TYR A 51 14.11 1.42 0.97
N GLY A 52 13.20 2.25 1.48
CA GLY A 52 13.55 3.56 2.05
C GLY A 52 14.05 4.56 1.01
N THR A 53 13.64 4.41 -0.25
CA THR A 53 13.96 5.35 -1.33
C THR A 53 12.98 6.53 -1.32
N PRO A 54 13.32 7.66 -1.97
CA PRO A 54 12.37 8.76 -2.15
C PRO A 54 11.05 8.26 -2.76
N MET A 55 9.93 8.77 -2.22
CA MET A 55 8.59 8.47 -2.73
C MET A 55 8.42 9.05 -4.14
N PRO A 56 7.71 8.35 -5.04
CA PRO A 56 7.44 8.88 -6.38
C PRO A 56 6.67 10.20 -6.28
N PRO A 57 6.96 11.18 -7.16
CA PRO A 57 6.26 12.46 -7.17
C PRO A 57 4.79 12.22 -7.51
N SER A 58 3.95 12.23 -6.48
CA SER A 58 2.55 11.86 -6.58
C SER A 58 1.75 12.61 -5.52
N THR A 59 0.54 13.03 -5.90
CA THR A 59 -0.44 13.58 -4.99
C THR A 59 -1.22 12.43 -4.38
N ILE A 60 -1.27 12.39 -3.04
CA ILE A 60 -1.97 11.36 -2.29
C ILE A 60 -3.27 11.96 -1.74
N GLU A 61 -4.40 11.43 -2.20
CA GLU A 61 -5.73 11.78 -1.70
C GLU A 61 -6.30 10.61 -0.90
N LEU A 62 -6.37 10.75 0.42
CA LEU A 62 -6.90 9.71 1.31
C LEU A 62 -8.43 9.61 1.15
N ASN A 63 -8.94 8.38 1.11
CA ASN A 63 -10.39 8.15 1.04
C ASN A 63 -11.07 8.55 2.37
N GLU A 64 -12.38 8.81 2.33
CA GLU A 64 -13.14 9.23 3.51
C GLU A 64 -13.02 8.21 4.66
N GLY A 65 -12.66 8.69 5.85
CA GLY A 65 -12.43 7.87 7.04
C GLY A 65 -11.05 7.19 7.12
N VAL A 66 -10.18 7.34 6.11
CA VAL A 66 -8.81 6.84 6.15
C VAL A 66 -7.88 7.89 6.75
N GLU A 67 -7.33 7.57 7.92
CA GLU A 67 -6.29 8.37 8.56
C GLU A 67 -4.91 8.07 7.97
N GLY A 68 -4.17 9.10 7.56
CA GLY A 68 -2.85 8.93 6.92
C GLY A 68 -1.83 8.23 7.81
N GLU A 69 -1.86 8.49 9.12
CA GLU A 69 -1.01 7.80 10.09
C GLU A 69 -1.36 6.31 10.22
N ALA A 70 -2.67 5.98 10.25
CA ALA A 70 -3.14 4.60 10.31
C ALA A 70 -2.75 3.82 9.05
N LEU A 71 -2.92 4.43 7.88
CA LEU A 71 -2.49 3.85 6.60
C LEU A 71 -0.98 3.60 6.58
N SER A 72 -0.17 4.57 7.01
CA SER A 72 1.29 4.43 7.07
C SER A 72 1.72 3.27 7.99
N LYS A 73 1.09 3.15 9.17
CA LYS A 73 1.33 2.02 10.09
C LYS A 73 0.92 0.69 9.45
N CYS A 74 -0.25 0.63 8.83
CA CYS A 74 -0.74 -0.56 8.14
C CYS A 74 0.22 -1.00 7.04
N VAL A 75 0.62 -0.09 6.15
CA VAL A 75 1.55 -0.38 5.06
C VAL A 75 2.89 -0.91 5.59
N ARG A 76 3.47 -0.25 6.60
CA ARG A 76 4.74 -0.68 7.21
C ARG A 76 4.63 -2.05 7.87
N ALA A 77 3.54 -2.33 8.59
CA ALA A 77 3.32 -3.61 9.24
C ALA A 77 3.31 -4.78 8.23
N HIS A 78 2.76 -4.57 7.02
CA HIS A 78 2.72 -5.61 5.99
C HIS A 78 4.02 -5.70 5.18
N LEU A 79 4.68 -4.57 4.92
CA LEU A 79 5.97 -4.56 4.19
C LEU A 79 7.10 -5.22 4.96
N GLN A 80 7.07 -5.15 6.30
CA GLN A 80 8.08 -5.79 7.16
C GLN A 80 7.89 -7.30 7.33
N SER A 81 6.82 -7.89 6.79
CA SER A 81 6.62 -9.34 6.90
C SER A 81 7.72 -10.13 6.20
N TYR A 82 8.07 -11.30 6.73
CA TYR A 82 9.02 -12.21 6.08
C TYR A 82 8.37 -13.02 4.94
N GLY A 83 7.05 -13.21 4.97
CA GLY A 83 6.25 -13.73 3.85
C GLY A 83 5.28 -12.68 3.31
N PRO A 84 4.56 -12.93 2.21
CA PRO A 84 4.81 -13.91 1.14
C PRO A 84 6.01 -13.50 0.26
N LYS A 85 6.14 -14.05 -0.96
CA LYS A 85 7.18 -13.64 -1.93
C LYS A 85 7.21 -12.12 -2.10
N HIS A 86 8.39 -11.57 -2.35
CA HIS A 86 8.57 -10.12 -2.48
C HIS A 86 7.62 -9.50 -3.52
N GLU A 87 7.46 -10.12 -4.69
CA GLU A 87 6.53 -9.67 -5.74
C GLU A 87 5.07 -9.61 -5.25
N HIS A 88 4.62 -10.66 -4.55
CA HIS A 88 3.27 -10.69 -3.97
C HIS A 88 3.10 -9.62 -2.90
N LYS A 89 4.10 -9.41 -2.06
CA LYS A 89 4.05 -8.39 -1.02
C LYS A 89 3.93 -6.98 -1.61
N ILE A 90 4.78 -6.63 -2.57
CA ILE A 90 4.74 -5.31 -3.22
C ILE A 90 3.44 -5.12 -3.98
N ALA A 91 3.00 -6.10 -4.77
CA ALA A 91 1.75 -6.02 -5.53
C ALA A 91 0.52 -5.93 -4.59
N GLY A 92 0.52 -6.71 -3.51
CA GLY A 92 -0.56 -6.73 -2.53
C GLY A 92 -0.64 -5.44 -1.73
N VAL A 93 0.49 -4.93 -1.23
CA VAL A 93 0.54 -3.63 -0.55
C VAL A 93 0.19 -2.49 -1.49
N GLY A 94 0.65 -2.51 -2.74
CA GLY A 94 0.23 -1.53 -3.74
C GLY A 94 -1.28 -1.52 -3.92
N TYR A 95 -1.90 -2.69 -4.01
CA TYR A 95 -3.36 -2.79 -4.14
C TYR A 95 -4.09 -2.32 -2.88
N MET A 96 -3.58 -2.65 -1.69
CA MET A 96 -4.09 -2.13 -0.40
C MET A 96 -4.09 -0.59 -0.36
N ILE A 97 -2.99 0.03 -0.79
CA ILE A 97 -2.87 1.49 -0.85
C ILE A 97 -3.95 2.04 -1.80
N SER A 98 -4.15 1.44 -2.97
CA SER A 98 -5.16 1.90 -3.92
C SER A 98 -6.61 1.81 -3.41
N CYS A 99 -6.89 0.93 -2.45
CA CYS A 99 -8.19 0.88 -1.79
C CYS A 99 -8.37 1.97 -0.73
N ALA A 100 -7.27 2.45 -0.15
CA ALA A 100 -7.27 3.41 0.96
C ALA A 100 -7.06 4.86 0.51
N CYS A 101 -6.38 5.07 -0.61
CA CYS A 101 -6.13 6.39 -1.17
C CYS A 101 -6.02 6.33 -2.69
N THR A 102 -6.26 7.47 -3.31
CA THR A 102 -6.03 7.68 -4.73
C THR A 102 -4.67 8.36 -4.89
N LEU A 103 -3.79 7.73 -5.68
CA LEU A 103 -2.52 8.33 -6.09
C LEU A 103 -2.66 8.90 -7.49
N THR A 104 -2.39 10.19 -7.62
CA THR A 104 -2.29 10.87 -8.91
C THR A 104 -0.81 11.18 -9.15
N PRO A 105 -0.17 10.63 -10.20
CA PRO A 105 1.19 11.01 -10.54
C PRO A 105 1.24 12.52 -10.77
N ALA A 106 2.24 13.19 -10.19
CA ALA A 106 2.53 14.56 -10.55
C ALA A 106 3.15 14.50 -11.95
N THR A 107 2.32 14.54 -12.99
CA THR A 107 2.79 14.84 -14.34
C THR A 107 3.52 16.17 -14.27
N GLU A 108 4.80 16.18 -14.63
CA GLU A 108 5.57 17.39 -14.88
C GLU A 108 4.80 18.27 -15.87
N ALA A 109 4.04 19.22 -15.34
CA ALA A 109 3.46 20.35 -16.04
C ALA A 109 3.73 21.63 -15.24
N ASP A 110 4.91 21.68 -14.60
CA ASP A 110 5.52 22.93 -14.16
C ASP A 110 6.64 23.25 -15.16
N GLU A 111 6.23 23.60 -16.39
CA GLU A 111 7.04 24.50 -17.22
C GLU A 111 6.67 25.93 -16.79
N ALA A 112 7.59 26.60 -16.09
CA ALA A 112 7.63 28.05 -15.98
C ALA A 112 9.07 28.55 -15.73
#